data_AF-A0A316XC25-F1
#
_entry.id   AF-A0A316XC25-F1
#
_cell.length_a   1.000
_cell.length_b   1.000
_cell.length_c   1.000
_cell.angle_alpha   90.00
_cell.angle_beta   90.00
_cell.angle_gamma   90.00
#
_symmetry.space_group_name_H-M   'P 1'
#
loop_
_entity.id
_entity.type
_entity.pdbx_description
1 polymer ?
#
loop_
_entity_poly.entity_id
_entity_poly.type
_entity_poly.pdbx_seq_one_letter_code
_entity_poly.pdbx_strand_id
1 'polypeptide(L)'
;MTMITLNSEDFMLRKDECQAAMDQWSLHLTHFPELKKLLPTNYVFEINSGHLDWMRKNSKYEEFCAAVGVYDAQVILILYPMDEKGLRKDMDEYPCSLLSPLQYDLRLQEIQQYTVVKNALLSKDLQSIDKNADMSFPISNKPVLEQDKAVEAIEKWRNEGMEWFYQECTDYKGARIFTRFYVPTADLCLENGGLKRIVCSFGLKYNDVYGRMLVTLIFISFLENLQNTGSTALTEANTYDWAKPCPPVCRIPMDGL
;
A
#
# COMPACT_ATOMS: atom_id res chain seq x y z
N MET A 1 -34.65 -0.84 -9.58
CA MET A 1 -33.19 -1.01 -9.63
C MET A 1 -32.62 -0.02 -8.64
N THR A 2 -32.37 -0.47 -7.43
CA THR A 2 -32.02 0.39 -6.30
C THR A 2 -30.51 0.64 -6.40
N MET A 3 -30.13 1.87 -6.74
CA MET A 3 -28.73 2.31 -6.74
C MET A 3 -28.28 2.39 -5.29
N ILE A 4 -27.47 1.43 -4.85
CA ILE A 4 -26.80 1.49 -3.55
C ILE A 4 -25.47 2.17 -3.81
N THR A 5 -25.48 3.50 -3.70
CA THR A 5 -24.24 4.28 -3.60
C THR A 5 -23.55 3.82 -2.31
N LEU A 6 -22.31 3.33 -2.40
CA LEU A 6 -21.49 3.14 -1.20
C LEU A 6 -21.31 4.52 -0.56
N ASN A 7 -22.08 4.80 0.49
CA ASN A 7 -21.84 5.95 1.35
C ASN A 7 -20.46 5.78 1.97
N SER A 8 -19.77 6.88 2.31
CA SER A 8 -18.46 6.83 2.98
C SER A 8 -18.46 6.09 4.33
N GLU A 9 -19.63 5.67 4.82
CA GLU A 9 -19.85 4.89 6.05
C GLU A 9 -19.98 3.37 5.79
N ASP A 10 -20.45 2.95 4.61
CA ASP A 10 -20.48 1.53 4.23
C ASP A 10 -19.17 1.19 3.51
N PHE A 11 -18.17 0.80 4.29
CA PHE A 11 -16.87 0.40 3.77
C PHE A 11 -16.74 -1.11 3.62
N MET A 12 -17.82 -1.89 3.82
CA MET A 12 -17.82 -3.35 3.77
C MET A 12 -18.67 -3.82 2.60
N LEU A 13 -18.20 -4.83 1.87
CA LEU A 13 -18.95 -5.54 0.83
C LEU A 13 -19.08 -7.01 1.20
N ARG A 14 -20.21 -7.61 0.85
CA ARG A 14 -20.42 -9.05 1.04
C ARG A 14 -19.53 -9.85 0.10
N LYS A 15 -19.20 -11.09 0.49
CA LYS A 15 -18.32 -11.98 -0.27
C LYS A 15 -18.73 -12.14 -1.74
N ASP A 16 -20.02 -12.27 -2.02
CA ASP A 16 -20.57 -12.39 -3.37
C ASP A 16 -20.42 -11.10 -4.19
N GLU A 17 -20.64 -9.94 -3.56
CA GLU A 17 -20.43 -8.62 -4.16
C GLU A 17 -18.95 -8.37 -4.47
N CYS A 18 -18.06 -8.78 -3.57
CA CYS A 18 -16.62 -8.72 -3.78
C CYS A 18 -16.18 -9.58 -4.97
N GLN A 19 -16.72 -10.80 -5.10
CA GLN A 19 -16.43 -11.67 -6.25
C GLN A 19 -16.93 -11.05 -7.54
N ALA A 20 -18.18 -10.58 -7.56
CA ALA A 20 -18.75 -9.91 -8.72
C ALA A 20 -17.91 -8.68 -9.14
N ALA A 21 -17.41 -7.89 -8.18
CA ALA A 21 -16.55 -6.75 -8.48
C ALA A 21 -15.21 -7.16 -9.10
N MET A 22 -14.57 -8.24 -8.61
CA MET A 22 -13.34 -8.77 -9.21
C MET A 22 -13.57 -9.33 -10.63
N ASP A 23 -14.72 -9.96 -10.86
CA ASP A 23 -15.10 -10.45 -12.17
C ASP A 23 -15.32 -9.29 -13.15
N GLN A 24 -16.00 -8.21 -12.72
CA GLN A 24 -16.16 -6.99 -13.51
C GLN A 24 -14.79 -6.37 -13.88
N TRP A 25 -13.87 -6.26 -12.92
CA TRP A 25 -12.51 -5.79 -13.20
C TRP A 25 -11.84 -6.61 -14.31
N SER A 26 -11.96 -7.94 -14.24
CA SER A 26 -11.37 -8.86 -15.21
C SER A 26 -11.91 -8.66 -16.64
N LEU A 27 -13.18 -8.26 -16.80
CA LEU A 27 -13.79 -7.99 -18.11
C LEU A 27 -13.20 -6.74 -18.79
N HIS A 28 -12.74 -5.76 -18.02
CA HIS A 28 -12.19 -4.51 -18.54
C HIS A 28 -10.72 -4.63 -18.95
N LEU A 29 -9.98 -5.65 -18.49
CA LEU A 29 -8.53 -5.76 -18.67
C LEU A 29 -8.08 -5.76 -20.14
N THR A 30 -8.94 -6.15 -21.06
CA THR A 30 -8.63 -6.19 -22.50
C THR A 30 -9.12 -4.96 -23.26
N HIS A 31 -9.82 -4.04 -22.60
CA HIS A 31 -10.52 -2.90 -23.21
C HIS A 31 -9.94 -1.57 -22.71
N PHE A 32 -8.84 -1.13 -23.31
CA PHE A 32 -8.17 0.12 -22.95
C PHE A 32 -9.10 1.36 -22.85
N PRO A 33 -10.04 1.61 -23.79
CA PRO A 33 -10.92 2.78 -23.69
C PRO A 33 -11.81 2.79 -22.44
N GLU A 34 -12.13 1.62 -21.88
CA GLU A 34 -12.90 1.48 -20.66
C GLU A 34 -12.02 1.68 -19.43
N LEU A 35 -10.84 1.05 -19.39
CA LEU A 35 -9.85 1.25 -18.34
C LEU A 35 -9.45 2.72 -18.19
N LYS A 36 -9.26 3.42 -19.32
CA LYS A 36 -8.93 4.85 -19.33
C LYS A 36 -10.00 5.71 -18.64
N LYS A 37 -11.28 5.29 -18.67
CA LYS A 37 -12.37 6.00 -17.99
C LYS A 37 -12.45 5.62 -16.51
N LEU A 38 -12.19 4.36 -16.18
CA LEU A 38 -12.29 3.81 -14.84
C LEU A 38 -11.12 4.20 -13.92
N LEU A 39 -9.92 4.40 -14.49
CA LEU A 39 -8.68 4.63 -13.74
C LEU A 39 -8.01 5.95 -14.10
N PRO A 40 -8.43 7.07 -13.50
CA PRO A 40 -7.61 8.27 -13.50
C PRO A 40 -6.29 8.02 -12.75
N THR A 41 -5.14 8.34 -13.35
CA THR A 41 -3.81 8.07 -12.75
C THR A 41 -3.47 8.98 -11.57
N ASN A 42 -4.34 9.94 -11.25
CA ASN A 42 -4.18 10.90 -10.15
C ASN A 42 -5.12 10.64 -8.97
N TYR A 43 -5.79 9.49 -8.93
CA TYR A 43 -6.69 9.11 -7.84
C TYR A 43 -6.00 8.18 -6.85
N VAL A 44 -6.55 8.12 -5.63
CA VAL A 44 -6.02 7.33 -4.51
C VAL A 44 -7.13 6.54 -3.82
N PHE A 45 -6.75 5.53 -3.05
CA PHE A 45 -7.63 4.86 -2.10
C PHE A 45 -7.37 5.41 -0.69
N GLU A 46 -8.43 5.67 0.05
CA GLU A 46 -8.32 6.06 1.46
C GLU A 46 -8.73 4.91 2.38
N ILE A 47 -7.85 4.57 3.30
CA ILE A 47 -8.05 3.59 4.36
C ILE A 47 -8.23 4.37 5.65
N ASN A 48 -9.47 4.49 6.10
CA ASN A 48 -9.88 5.33 7.22
C ASN A 48 -10.00 4.52 8.52
N SER A 49 -10.46 5.15 9.60
CA SER A 49 -10.56 4.52 10.93
C SER A 49 -11.30 3.18 10.93
N GLY A 50 -12.43 3.08 10.21
CA GLY A 50 -13.19 1.83 10.09
C GLY A 50 -12.38 0.70 9.47
N HIS A 51 -11.67 0.98 8.36
CA HIS A 51 -10.75 0.03 7.74
C HIS A 51 -9.62 -0.36 8.69
N LEU A 52 -8.97 0.63 9.33
CA LEU A 52 -7.85 0.39 10.24
C LEU A 52 -8.25 -0.47 11.43
N ASP A 53 -9.43 -0.24 12.01
CA ASP A 53 -9.92 -1.05 13.12
C ASP A 53 -10.20 -2.49 12.70
N TRP A 54 -10.74 -2.69 11.49
CA TRP A 54 -10.89 -4.03 10.93
C TRP A 54 -9.53 -4.69 10.66
N MET A 55 -8.57 -3.96 10.11
CA MET A 55 -7.23 -4.47 9.82
C MET A 55 -6.48 -4.84 11.11
N ARG A 56 -6.57 -4.01 12.17
CA ARG A 56 -6.01 -4.30 13.50
C ARG A 56 -6.60 -5.56 14.12
N LYS A 57 -7.91 -5.79 14.01
CA LYS A 57 -8.54 -7.04 14.48
C LYS A 57 -8.04 -8.28 13.75
N ASN A 58 -7.48 -8.10 12.55
CA ASN A 58 -6.93 -9.14 11.71
C ASN A 58 -5.40 -9.05 11.58
N SER A 59 -4.70 -8.26 12.42
CA SER A 59 -3.24 -8.05 12.29
C SER A 59 -2.39 -9.24 12.72
N LYS A 60 -3.01 -10.28 13.29
CA LYS A 60 -2.34 -11.56 13.61
C LYS A 60 -1.85 -12.32 12.36
N TYR A 61 -2.29 -11.90 11.19
CA TYR A 61 -1.88 -12.46 9.91
C TYR A 61 -0.69 -11.69 9.36
N GLU A 62 0.30 -12.41 8.80
CA GLU A 62 1.52 -11.79 8.29
C GLU A 62 1.26 -10.88 7.08
N GLU A 63 0.23 -11.19 6.31
CA GLU A 63 -0.07 -10.53 5.03
C GLU A 63 -1.57 -10.27 4.86
N PHE A 64 -1.87 -9.20 4.15
CA PHE A 64 -3.18 -8.93 3.54
C PHE A 64 -3.08 -9.10 2.03
N CYS A 65 -4.20 -9.46 1.40
CA CYS A 65 -4.35 -9.37 -0.06
C CYS A 65 -5.25 -8.18 -0.38
N ALA A 66 -4.73 -7.25 -1.18
CA ALA A 66 -5.49 -6.13 -1.71
C ALA A 66 -5.91 -6.48 -3.15
N ALA A 67 -7.17 -6.85 -3.35
CA ALA A 67 -7.72 -7.18 -4.65
C ALA A 67 -8.34 -5.94 -5.31
N VAL A 68 -8.28 -5.87 -6.63
CA VAL A 68 -8.89 -4.78 -7.40
C VAL A 68 -10.20 -5.27 -7.99
N GLY A 69 -11.25 -4.45 -7.86
CA GLY A 69 -12.58 -4.72 -8.39
C GLY A 69 -13.19 -3.49 -9.05
N VAL A 70 -14.29 -3.69 -9.78
CA VAL A 70 -15.17 -2.62 -10.25
C VAL A 70 -16.55 -2.81 -9.62
N TYR A 71 -16.98 -1.84 -8.83
CA TYR A 71 -18.28 -1.83 -8.19
C TYR A 71 -18.97 -0.48 -8.44
N ASP A 72 -20.22 -0.51 -8.88
CA ASP A 72 -20.99 0.68 -9.27
C ASP A 72 -20.21 1.64 -10.20
N ALA A 73 -19.60 1.06 -11.26
CA ALA A 73 -18.76 1.76 -12.24
C ALA A 73 -17.52 2.50 -11.68
N GLN A 74 -17.10 2.17 -10.45
CA GLN A 74 -15.90 2.72 -9.81
C GLN A 74 -14.92 1.62 -9.48
N VAL A 75 -13.62 1.91 -9.58
CA VAL A 75 -12.59 0.98 -9.13
C VAL A 75 -12.52 0.97 -7.61
N ILE A 76 -12.45 -0.22 -7.04
CA ILE A 76 -12.36 -0.44 -5.60
C ILE A 76 -11.15 -1.30 -5.26
N LEU A 77 -10.60 -1.07 -4.06
CA LEU A 77 -9.60 -1.92 -3.44
C LEU A 77 -10.25 -2.70 -2.31
N ILE A 78 -10.27 -4.04 -2.41
CA ILE A 78 -10.89 -4.95 -1.44
C ILE A 78 -9.78 -5.60 -0.62
N LEU A 79 -9.85 -5.53 0.71
CA LEU A 79 -8.80 -6.05 1.60
C LEU A 79 -9.23 -7.39 2.22
N TYR A 80 -8.42 -8.42 2.01
CA TYR A 80 -8.60 -9.75 2.58
C TYR A 80 -7.47 -10.06 3.57
N PRO A 81 -7.76 -10.68 4.73
CA PRO A 81 -6.71 -11.25 5.55
C PRO A 81 -6.23 -12.56 4.89
N MET A 82 -4.92 -12.82 4.94
CA MET A 82 -4.36 -14.07 4.44
C MET A 82 -4.04 -15.00 5.61
N ASP A 83 -4.36 -16.28 5.49
CA ASP A 83 -3.95 -17.28 6.47
C ASP A 83 -2.46 -17.65 6.32
N GLU A 84 -1.94 -18.47 7.25
CA GLU A 84 -0.55 -18.95 7.25
C GLU A 84 -0.18 -19.77 5.98
N LYS A 85 -1.18 -20.21 5.20
CA LYS A 85 -0.98 -20.94 3.95
C LYS A 85 -0.99 -20.01 2.73
N GLY A 86 -1.16 -18.70 2.94
CA GLY A 86 -1.28 -17.72 1.87
C GLY A 86 -2.63 -17.80 1.15
N LEU A 87 -3.68 -18.29 1.82
CA LEU A 87 -5.05 -18.33 1.30
C LEU A 87 -5.87 -17.19 1.91
N ARG A 88 -6.81 -16.63 1.14
CA ARG A 88 -7.76 -15.65 1.66
C ARG A 88 -8.61 -16.31 2.74
N LYS A 89 -8.68 -15.68 3.90
CA LYS A 89 -9.57 -16.14 4.95
C LYS A 89 -11.02 -15.97 4.51
N ASP A 90 -11.82 -17.01 4.68
CA ASP A 90 -13.25 -16.93 4.41
C ASP A 90 -14.00 -16.14 5.49
N MET A 91 -14.72 -15.12 5.06
CA MET A 91 -15.52 -14.19 5.85
C MET A 91 -16.75 -13.77 5.03
N ASP A 92 -17.82 -13.41 5.72
CA ASP A 92 -19.09 -13.00 5.08
C ASP A 92 -18.96 -11.65 4.36
N GLU A 93 -18.09 -10.77 4.88
CA GLU A 93 -17.90 -9.41 4.39
C GLU A 93 -16.44 -8.96 4.52
N TYR A 94 -16.01 -8.08 3.61
CA TYR A 94 -14.65 -7.56 3.51
C TYR A 94 -14.64 -6.05 3.31
N PRO A 95 -13.67 -5.34 3.91
CA PRO A 95 -13.59 -3.90 3.71
C PRO A 95 -13.09 -3.55 2.30
N CYS A 96 -13.70 -2.54 1.70
CA CYS A 96 -13.33 -1.96 0.43
C CYS A 96 -13.10 -0.44 0.54
N SER A 97 -12.24 0.08 -0.33
CA SER A 97 -12.01 1.52 -0.49
C SER A 97 -12.21 1.91 -1.96
N LEU A 98 -12.87 3.06 -2.19
CA LEU A 98 -13.12 3.57 -3.53
C LEU A 98 -11.90 4.33 -4.06
N LEU A 99 -11.58 4.15 -5.33
CA LEU A 99 -10.60 4.97 -6.02
C LEU A 99 -11.21 6.36 -6.24
N SER A 100 -10.67 7.38 -5.58
CA SER A 100 -11.27 8.72 -5.55
C SER A 100 -10.22 9.83 -5.68
N PRO A 101 -10.64 11.05 -6.07
CA PRO A 101 -9.74 12.20 -6.07
C PRO A 101 -9.22 12.44 -4.67
N LEU A 102 -7.93 12.73 -4.59
CA LEU A 102 -7.31 13.20 -3.36
C LEU A 102 -7.96 14.54 -2.93
N GLN A 103 -8.45 14.60 -1.70
CA GLN A 103 -9.19 15.77 -1.19
C GLN A 103 -8.28 16.92 -0.72
N TYR A 104 -7.02 16.60 -0.39
CA TYR A 104 -6.06 17.54 0.20
C TYR A 104 -4.63 17.19 -0.22
N ASP A 105 -3.76 18.20 -0.34
CA ASP A 105 -2.34 17.96 -0.64
C ASP A 105 -1.69 17.02 0.38
N LEU A 106 -0.92 16.03 -0.12
CA LEU A 106 -0.14 15.13 0.73
C LEU A 106 1.21 15.78 1.04
N ARG A 107 1.52 15.95 2.33
CA ARG A 107 2.86 16.34 2.80
C ARG A 107 3.57 15.10 3.31
N LEU A 108 4.62 14.68 2.59
CA LEU A 108 5.48 13.58 2.99
C LEU A 108 6.71 14.15 3.73
N GLN A 109 7.05 13.57 4.89
CA GLN A 109 8.19 13.99 5.70
C GLN A 109 8.93 12.77 6.26
N GLU A 110 10.18 12.58 5.85
CA GLU A 110 11.09 11.55 6.37
C GLU A 110 11.85 12.09 7.59
N ILE A 111 11.74 11.40 8.74
CA ILE A 111 12.49 11.72 9.96
C ILE A 111 13.48 10.57 10.22
N GLN A 112 14.76 10.79 9.91
CA GLN A 112 15.82 9.83 10.23
C GLN A 112 16.29 10.03 11.69
N GLN A 113 16.04 9.04 12.56
CA GLN A 113 16.62 9.01 13.91
C GLN A 113 18.02 8.40 13.86
N TYR A 114 19.07 9.22 13.98
CA TYR A 114 20.44 8.73 14.13
C TYR A 114 20.74 8.39 15.61
N THR A 115 21.03 7.11 15.90
CA THR A 115 21.60 6.72 17.21
C THR A 115 23.11 6.94 17.20
N VAL A 116 23.59 7.99 17.87
CA VAL A 116 25.04 8.21 18.04
C VAL A 116 25.54 7.39 19.23
N VAL A 117 26.20 6.26 18.97
CA VAL A 117 26.89 5.48 20.02
C VAL A 117 28.26 6.13 20.29
N LYS A 118 28.39 6.85 21.41
CA LYS A 118 29.69 7.31 21.91
C LYS A 118 30.23 6.32 22.92
N ASN A 119 31.17 5.48 22.50
CA ASN A 119 31.94 4.65 23.42
C ASN A 119 33.14 5.46 23.94
N ALA A 120 33.27 5.59 25.25
CA ALA A 120 34.46 6.15 25.90
C ALA A 120 35.21 5.00 26.59
N LEU A 121 36.47 4.78 26.21
CA LEU A 121 37.33 3.80 26.86
C LEU A 121 38.21 4.53 27.90
N LEU A 122 38.02 4.21 29.18
CA LEU A 122 38.87 4.69 30.26
C LEU A 122 39.94 3.65 30.57
N SER A 123 41.20 4.09 30.72
CA SER A 123 42.28 3.22 31.15
C SER A 123 42.08 2.76 32.61
N LYS A 124 42.85 1.76 33.05
CA LYS A 124 42.84 1.31 34.45
C LYS A 124 43.27 2.41 35.44
N ASP A 125 43.92 3.47 34.95
CA ASP A 125 44.33 4.64 35.74
C ASP A 125 43.43 5.88 35.48
N LEU A 126 42.23 5.67 34.92
CA LEU A 126 41.20 6.69 34.62
C LEU A 126 41.67 7.83 33.69
N GLN A 127 42.69 7.59 32.86
CA GLN A 127 43.11 8.54 31.84
C GLN A 127 42.41 8.25 30.50
N SER A 128 42.04 9.32 29.78
CA SER A 128 41.42 9.25 28.45
C SER A 128 42.45 8.80 27.42
N ILE A 129 42.37 7.56 26.93
CA ILE A 129 43.20 7.07 25.83
C ILE A 129 42.48 7.35 24.51
N ASP A 130 42.82 8.49 23.92
CA ASP A 130 42.61 8.93 22.53
C ASP A 130 41.21 8.96 21.90
N LYS A 131 40.97 10.03 21.12
CA LYS A 131 39.73 10.35 20.41
C LYS A 131 39.82 9.84 18.97
N ASN A 132 39.67 8.54 18.74
CA ASN A 132 39.30 8.05 17.41
C ASN A 132 37.86 7.55 17.46
N ALA A 133 36.96 8.42 17.00
CA ALA A 133 35.59 8.04 16.75
C ALA A 133 35.59 7.07 15.56
N ASP A 134 35.63 5.78 15.82
CA ASP A 134 35.16 4.80 14.85
C ASP A 134 33.66 5.07 14.67
N MET A 135 33.33 5.83 13.61
CA MET A 135 31.97 5.93 13.11
C MET A 135 31.58 4.57 12.55
N SER A 136 31.10 3.67 13.41
CA SER A 136 30.33 2.54 12.94
C SER A 136 28.96 3.06 12.51
N PHE A 137 28.73 3.09 11.19
CA PHE A 137 27.40 3.34 10.64
C PHE A 137 26.44 2.29 11.23
N PRO A 138 25.31 2.70 11.81
CA PRO A 138 24.35 1.73 12.31
C PRO A 138 23.82 0.89 11.15
N ILE A 139 23.75 -0.42 11.40
CA ILE A 139 23.11 -1.39 10.53
C ILE A 139 21.64 -0.98 10.41
N SER A 140 21.27 -0.37 9.28
CA SER A 140 19.89 -0.04 8.95
C SER A 140 19.11 -1.34 8.76
N ASN A 141 18.51 -1.82 9.84
CA ASN A 141 17.76 -3.08 9.87
C ASN A 141 16.24 -2.87 9.69
N LYS A 142 15.82 -1.75 9.09
CA LYS A 142 14.43 -1.56 8.66
C LYS A 142 14.42 -1.11 7.20
N PRO A 143 13.75 -1.83 6.30
CA PRO A 143 13.59 -1.41 4.91
C PRO A 143 12.60 -0.25 4.87
N VAL A 144 13.04 0.95 5.23
CA VAL A 144 12.31 2.18 4.91
C VAL A 144 12.67 2.49 3.46
N LEU A 145 11.69 2.46 2.56
CA LEU A 145 11.91 2.99 1.21
C LEU A 145 12.22 4.49 1.38
N GLU A 146 13.34 4.93 0.82
CA GLU A 146 13.64 6.36 0.74
C GLU A 146 12.42 7.07 0.15
N GLN A 147 11.93 8.10 0.83
CA GLN A 147 10.72 8.83 0.46
C GLN A 147 10.75 9.23 -1.03
N ASP A 148 11.93 9.62 -1.51
CA ASP A 148 12.20 10.02 -2.89
C ASP A 148 11.83 8.93 -3.91
N LYS A 149 12.07 7.65 -3.61
CA LYS A 149 11.72 6.53 -4.51
C LYS A 149 10.22 6.30 -4.59
N ALA A 150 9.49 6.53 -3.50
CA ALA A 150 8.03 6.44 -3.54
C ALA A 150 7.43 7.60 -4.33
N VAL A 151 7.93 8.82 -4.12
CA VAL A 151 7.51 9.99 -4.89
C VAL A 151 7.76 9.74 -6.38
N GLU A 152 8.96 9.30 -6.75
CA GLU A 152 9.31 8.97 -8.14
C GLU A 152 8.35 7.93 -8.74
N ALA A 153 8.04 6.85 -8.01
CA ALA A 153 7.13 5.81 -8.49
C ALA A 153 5.69 6.31 -8.67
N ILE A 154 5.19 7.18 -7.78
CA ILE A 154 3.86 7.80 -7.89
C ILE A 154 3.81 8.77 -9.07
N GLU A 155 4.83 9.62 -9.22
CA GLU A 155 4.93 10.56 -10.34
C GLU A 155 5.02 9.82 -11.68
N LYS A 156 5.77 8.72 -11.72
CA LYS A 156 5.86 7.88 -12.90
C LYS A 156 4.53 7.22 -13.24
N TRP A 157 3.79 6.73 -12.25
CA TRP A 157 2.43 6.25 -12.47
C TRP A 157 1.51 7.34 -13.03
N ARG A 158 1.56 8.53 -12.45
CA ARG A 158 0.77 9.68 -12.91
C ARG A 158 1.04 10.00 -14.39
N ASN A 159 2.30 10.00 -14.78
CA ASN A 159 2.76 10.45 -16.10
C ASN A 159 2.72 9.36 -17.17
N GLU A 160 2.94 8.10 -16.81
CA GLU A 160 3.13 6.97 -17.76
C GLU A 160 2.12 5.84 -17.56
N GLY A 161 1.25 5.89 -16.54
CA GLY A 161 0.33 4.80 -16.22
C GLY A 161 -0.69 4.52 -17.33
N MET A 162 -1.10 5.55 -18.08
CA MET A 162 -2.03 5.37 -19.21
C MET A 162 -1.34 4.71 -20.41
N GLU A 163 -0.11 5.10 -20.71
CA GLU A 163 0.74 4.49 -21.73
C GLU A 163 1.03 3.02 -21.37
N TRP A 164 1.30 2.75 -20.09
CA TRP A 164 1.47 1.39 -19.58
C TRP A 164 0.20 0.55 -19.81
N PHE A 165 -0.98 1.05 -19.46
CA PHE A 165 -2.24 0.34 -19.72
C PHE A 165 -2.50 0.12 -21.21
N TYR A 166 -2.21 1.12 -22.05
CA TYR A 166 -2.35 0.99 -23.49
C TYR A 166 -1.51 -0.17 -24.01
N GLN A 167 -0.23 -0.20 -23.65
CA GLN A 167 0.69 -1.27 -24.05
C GLN A 167 0.24 -2.64 -23.53
N GLU A 168 -0.17 -2.74 -22.27
CA GLU A 168 -0.63 -4.01 -21.69
C GLU A 168 -1.91 -4.53 -22.35
N CYS A 169 -2.81 -3.64 -22.77
CA CYS A 169 -4.00 -4.01 -23.53
C CYS A 169 -3.67 -4.42 -24.96
N THR A 170 -2.81 -3.67 -25.68
CA THR A 170 -2.53 -3.93 -27.09
C THR A 170 -1.63 -5.14 -27.31
N ASP A 171 -0.54 -5.23 -26.56
CA ASP A 171 0.54 -6.18 -26.84
C ASP A 171 0.32 -7.49 -26.08
N TYR A 172 -0.29 -7.40 -24.89
CA TYR A 172 -0.44 -8.51 -23.96
C TYR A 172 -1.90 -8.86 -23.66
N LYS A 173 -2.85 -8.21 -24.33
CA LYS A 173 -4.29 -8.49 -24.22
C LYS A 173 -4.76 -8.51 -22.76
N GLY A 174 -4.25 -7.59 -21.94
CA GLY A 174 -4.63 -7.44 -20.54
C GLY A 174 -4.11 -8.52 -19.59
N ALA A 175 -3.47 -9.58 -20.08
CA ALA A 175 -3.12 -10.76 -19.28
C ALA A 175 -2.12 -10.49 -18.14
N ARG A 176 -1.44 -9.34 -18.18
CA ARG A 176 -0.42 -8.94 -17.20
C ARG A 176 -0.88 -7.78 -16.33
N ILE A 177 -2.08 -7.25 -16.56
CA ILE A 177 -2.65 -6.23 -15.70
C ILE A 177 -2.93 -6.86 -14.34
N PHE A 178 -2.56 -6.12 -13.30
CA PHE A 178 -2.72 -6.54 -11.93
C PHE A 178 -4.20 -6.83 -11.60
N THR A 179 -4.42 -7.83 -10.77
CA THR A 179 -5.75 -8.14 -10.18
C THR A 179 -5.70 -8.10 -8.67
N ARG A 180 -4.50 -8.27 -8.09
CA ARG A 180 -4.28 -8.32 -6.65
C ARG A 180 -2.83 -8.00 -6.30
N PHE A 181 -2.66 -7.51 -5.09
CA PHE A 181 -1.38 -7.21 -4.49
C PHE A 181 -1.26 -7.90 -3.13
N TYR A 182 -0.04 -8.32 -2.79
CA TYR A 182 0.29 -8.82 -1.46
C TYR A 182 0.79 -7.68 -0.60
N VAL A 183 0.20 -7.44 0.57
CA VAL A 183 0.55 -6.32 1.44
C VAL A 183 1.02 -6.87 2.80
N PRO A 184 2.31 -6.78 3.13
CA PRO A 184 2.81 -7.19 4.44
C PRO A 184 2.15 -6.36 5.55
N THR A 185 1.65 -7.03 6.59
CA THR A 185 1.05 -6.36 7.75
C THR A 185 2.06 -5.43 8.45
N ALA A 186 3.34 -5.81 8.44
CA ALA A 186 4.43 -5.04 9.03
C ALA A 186 4.61 -3.64 8.39
N ASP A 187 4.22 -3.49 7.13
CA ASP A 187 4.35 -2.25 6.36
C ASP A 187 3.22 -1.26 6.64
N LEU A 188 2.18 -1.67 7.35
CA LEU A 188 0.97 -0.86 7.55
C LEU A 188 0.95 -0.09 8.87
N CYS A 189 2.01 -0.19 9.69
CA CYS A 189 2.13 0.50 10.99
C CYS A 189 0.90 0.32 11.91
N LEU A 190 0.18 -0.79 11.80
CA LEU A 190 -1.12 -0.98 12.48
C LEU A 190 -1.04 -0.94 14.01
N GLU A 191 0.11 -1.32 14.57
CA GLU A 191 0.39 -1.32 16.01
C GLU A 191 0.61 0.10 16.58
N ASN A 192 0.83 1.10 15.72
CA ASN A 192 1.00 2.47 16.17
C ASN A 192 -0.36 3.08 16.54
N GLY A 193 -0.57 3.34 17.84
CA GLY A 193 -1.80 3.95 18.37
C GLY A 193 -2.08 5.37 17.83
N GLY A 194 -1.08 6.04 17.26
CA GLY A 194 -1.23 7.33 16.59
C GLY A 194 -1.74 7.24 15.15
N LEU A 195 -1.83 6.05 14.53
CA LEU A 195 -2.25 5.90 13.14
C LEU A 195 -3.74 6.24 12.94
N LYS A 196 -4.00 7.29 12.14
CA LYS A 196 -5.36 7.79 11.87
C LYS A 196 -5.93 7.36 10.53
N ARG A 197 -5.10 7.35 9.49
CA ARG A 197 -5.49 6.96 8.13
C ARG A 197 -4.27 6.50 7.34
N ILE A 198 -4.51 5.77 6.27
CA ILE A 198 -3.51 5.45 5.26
C ILE A 198 -4.06 5.90 3.91
N VAL A 199 -3.25 6.60 3.14
CA VAL A 199 -3.53 6.86 1.71
C VAL A 199 -2.75 5.85 0.89
N CYS A 200 -3.42 5.17 -0.02
CA CYS A 200 -2.85 4.18 -0.89
C CYS A 200 -2.91 4.69 -2.34
N SER A 201 -1.74 4.80 -2.97
CA SER A 201 -1.60 5.23 -4.37
C SER A 201 -1.04 4.09 -5.20
N PHE A 202 -1.42 4.03 -6.48
CA PHE A 202 -0.64 3.27 -7.45
C PHE A 202 0.72 3.93 -7.67
N GLY A 203 1.73 3.11 -7.95
CA GLY A 203 3.06 3.51 -8.37
C GLY A 203 3.57 2.62 -9.50
N LEU A 204 4.53 3.12 -10.27
CA LEU A 204 5.14 2.37 -11.37
C LEU A 204 6.63 2.17 -11.10
N LYS A 205 7.07 0.90 -11.04
CA LYS A 205 8.45 0.52 -10.66
C LYS A 205 9.03 -0.47 -11.66
N TYR A 206 10.27 -0.26 -12.08
CA TYR A 206 10.95 -1.25 -12.92
C TYR A 206 11.32 -2.48 -12.08
N ASN A 207 11.11 -3.66 -12.64
CA ASN A 207 11.49 -4.91 -12.01
C ASN A 207 12.55 -5.62 -12.86
N ASP A 208 13.75 -5.77 -12.30
CA ASP A 208 14.89 -6.38 -12.99
C ASP A 208 14.68 -7.86 -13.33
N VAL A 209 13.95 -8.59 -12.48
CA VAL A 209 13.70 -10.03 -12.69
C VAL A 209 12.76 -10.26 -13.86
N TYR A 210 11.71 -9.44 -13.98
CA TYR A 210 10.75 -9.54 -15.07
C TYR A 210 11.13 -8.70 -16.30
N GLY A 211 12.15 -7.84 -16.18
CA GLY A 211 12.62 -6.96 -17.25
C GLY A 211 11.57 -5.98 -17.75
N ARG A 212 10.70 -5.47 -16.86
CA ARG A 212 9.57 -4.60 -17.23
C ARG A 212 9.11 -3.69 -16.10
N MET A 213 8.35 -2.66 -16.46
CA MET A 213 7.61 -1.83 -15.51
C MET A 213 6.44 -2.61 -14.92
N LEU A 214 6.31 -2.58 -13.60
CA LEU A 214 5.22 -3.16 -12.84
C LEU A 214 4.50 -2.08 -12.05
N VAL A 215 3.18 -2.24 -11.94
CA VAL A 215 2.37 -1.45 -11.02
C VAL A 215 2.52 -2.02 -9.61
N THR A 216 2.68 -1.14 -8.62
CA THR A 216 2.69 -1.43 -7.18
C THR A 216 1.66 -0.55 -6.46
N LEU A 217 1.34 -0.88 -5.22
CA LEU A 217 0.63 0.03 -4.30
C LEU A 217 1.61 0.58 -3.28
N ILE A 218 1.55 1.90 -3.09
CA ILE A 218 2.36 2.64 -2.13
C ILE A 218 1.43 3.10 -1.01
N PHE A 219 1.73 2.65 0.21
CA PHE A 219 0.96 2.99 1.40
C PHE A 219 1.65 4.13 2.15
N ILE A 220 0.91 5.22 2.33
CA ILE A 220 1.35 6.43 3.02
C ILE A 220 0.54 6.52 4.31
N SER A 221 1.18 6.20 5.44
CA SER A 221 0.55 6.27 6.75
C SER A 221 0.40 7.72 7.22
N PHE A 222 -0.59 8.04 8.04
CA PHE A 222 -0.71 9.34 8.71
C PHE A 222 -0.87 9.15 10.20
N LEU A 223 0.14 9.57 10.97
CA LEU A 223 0.12 9.49 12.42
C LEU A 223 -0.25 10.86 13.06
N GLU A 224 -0.92 10.79 14.21
CA GLU A 224 -1.20 11.93 15.08
C GLU A 224 0.01 12.17 16.01
N ASN A 225 0.58 13.38 15.96
CA ASN A 225 1.69 13.76 16.81
C ASN A 225 1.24 13.97 18.27
N LEU A 226 1.50 12.99 19.14
CA LEU A 226 1.21 13.06 20.58
C LEU A 226 2.21 13.91 21.39
N GLN A 227 3.32 14.37 20.78
CA GLN A 227 4.44 14.97 21.52
C GLN A 227 4.50 16.50 21.58
N ASN A 228 3.63 17.26 20.91
CA ASN A 228 3.66 18.72 20.99
C ASN A 228 2.30 19.35 21.32
N THR A 229 2.26 20.00 22.48
CA THR A 229 1.20 20.89 22.97
C THR A 229 0.67 21.85 21.90
N GLY A 230 -0.64 21.79 21.62
CA GLY A 230 -1.42 22.96 21.23
C GLY A 230 -1.78 23.14 19.75
N SER A 231 -1.47 22.22 18.84
CA SER A 231 -1.97 22.28 17.45
C SER A 231 -2.09 20.90 16.81
N THR A 232 -3.27 20.62 16.26
CA THR A 232 -3.68 19.43 15.51
C THR A 232 -2.85 19.28 14.21
N ALA A 233 -1.59 18.88 14.34
CA ALA A 233 -0.71 18.64 13.20
C ALA A 233 -0.55 17.12 12.98
N LEU A 234 -1.32 16.59 12.03
CA LEU A 234 -1.11 15.27 11.42
C LEU A 234 0.17 15.34 10.59
N THR A 235 1.29 14.85 11.11
CA THR A 235 2.56 14.98 10.40
C THR A 235 3.50 13.81 10.68
N GLU A 236 3.13 12.59 10.29
CA GLU A 236 4.13 11.53 10.10
C GLU A 236 3.65 10.60 8.96
N ALA A 237 4.40 10.62 7.85
CA ALA A 237 4.14 9.83 6.66
C ALA A 237 5.24 8.80 6.46
N ASN A 238 5.15 7.68 7.16
CA ASN A 238 6.01 6.55 6.86
C ASN A 238 5.50 5.91 5.56
N THR A 239 6.37 5.90 4.55
CA THR A 239 6.08 5.35 3.24
C THR A 239 6.60 3.91 3.19
N TYR A 240 5.70 2.95 3.03
CA TYR A 240 6.04 1.54 2.91
C TYR A 240 5.55 1.02 1.56
N ASP A 241 6.46 0.47 0.75
CA ASP A 241 6.17 -0.14 -0.56
C ASP A 241 6.53 -1.61 -0.52
N TRP A 242 5.59 -2.50 -0.23
CA TRP A 242 5.68 -3.87 -0.74
C TRP A 242 4.31 -4.42 -1.09
N ALA A 243 3.58 -3.76 -2.00
CA ALA A 243 2.50 -4.42 -2.71
C ALA A 243 3.01 -5.06 -3.99
N LYS A 244 3.63 -6.24 -3.89
CA LYS A 244 4.06 -6.95 -5.10
C LYS A 244 2.82 -7.37 -5.90
N PRO A 245 2.71 -7.04 -7.20
CA PRO A 245 1.69 -7.66 -8.03
C PRO A 245 1.91 -9.16 -8.01
N CYS A 246 0.84 -9.90 -7.72
CA CYS A 246 0.85 -11.35 -7.67
C CYS A 246 1.36 -11.91 -9.01
N PRO A 247 2.52 -12.61 -9.05
CA PRO A 247 3.09 -13.09 -10.29
C PRO A 247 2.21 -14.20 -10.91
N PRO A 248 2.36 -14.52 -12.21
CA PRO A 248 1.55 -15.56 -12.88
C PRO A 248 1.60 -16.96 -12.23
N VAL A 249 2.62 -17.22 -11.39
CA VAL A 249 2.82 -18.47 -10.62
C VAL A 249 2.25 -18.35 -9.21
N CYS A 250 1.35 -17.40 -8.97
CA CYS A 250 0.69 -17.24 -7.69
C CYS A 250 0.00 -18.52 -7.26
N ARG A 251 0.36 -19.00 -6.06
CA ARG A 251 -0.25 -20.19 -5.44
C ARG A 251 -1.58 -19.88 -4.73
N ILE A 252 -2.15 -18.70 -4.94
CA ILE A 252 -3.51 -18.43 -4.49
C ILE A 252 -4.44 -19.17 -5.46
N PRO A 253 -5.22 -20.15 -4.99
CA PRO A 253 -6.20 -20.82 -5.82
C PRO A 253 -7.10 -19.79 -6.50
N MET A 254 -7.37 -19.98 -7.79
CA MET A 254 -8.42 -19.23 -8.49
C MET A 254 -9.81 -19.56 -7.92
N ASP A 255 -9.92 -20.70 -7.24
CA ASP A 255 -11.14 -21.21 -6.66
C ASP A 255 -11.00 -21.30 -5.14
N GLY A 256 -11.81 -20.51 -4.44
CA GLY A 256 -12.18 -20.84 -3.07
C GLY A 256 -13.09 -22.06 -3.09
N LEU A 257 -12.50 -23.23 -2.90
CA LEU A 257 -13.18 -24.43 -2.43
C LEU A 257 -12.36 -25.06 -1.30
#